data_AF-A0A925J4P9-F1
#
_entry.id   AF-A0A925J4P9-F1
#
_cell.length_a   1.000
_cell.length_b   1.000
_cell.length_c   1.000
_cell.angle_alpha   90.00
_cell.angle_beta   90.00
_cell.angle_gamma   90.00
#
_symmetry.space_group_name_H-M   'P 1'
#
loop_
_entity.id
_entity.type
_entity.pdbx_description
1 polymer ?
#
loop_
_entity_poly.entity_id
_entity_poly.type
_entity_poly.pdbx_seq_one_letter_code
_entity_poly.pdbx_strand_id
1 'polypeptide(L)'
;MAYSDFTLTMLEQRFGLVQKKWDFFPKPLRTLSPSPALQADLEFAESIPTFSEKSKSEHLIVPVFKELLRNNKGKITYFSGYNFDVDPSKPEWCLRFYVQPKCGER
;
A
#
# COMPACT_ATOMS: atom_id res chain seq x y z
N MET A 1 24.40 -15.38 -2.81
CA MET A 1 23.56 -15.74 -1.64
C MET A 1 22.22 -15.10 -1.85
N ALA A 2 21.12 -15.85 -1.70
CA ALA A 2 19.80 -15.28 -1.89
C ALA A 2 19.33 -14.63 -0.57
N TYR A 3 18.53 -13.57 -0.66
CA TYR A 3 17.96 -12.92 0.53
C TYR A 3 17.07 -13.87 1.35
N SER A 4 16.48 -14.88 0.69
CA SER A 4 15.69 -15.93 1.31
C SER A 4 16.48 -16.81 2.30
N ASP A 5 17.81 -16.81 2.22
CA ASP A 5 18.66 -17.68 3.04
C ASP A 5 18.90 -17.11 4.45
N PHE A 6 18.48 -15.86 4.70
CA PHE A 6 18.72 -15.16 5.96
C PHE A 6 17.51 -15.22 6.89
N THR A 7 17.75 -15.58 8.15
CA THR A 7 16.76 -15.43 9.23
C THR A 7 17.17 -14.28 10.15
N LEU A 8 16.19 -13.69 10.85
CA LEU A 8 16.45 -12.62 11.82
C LEU A 8 17.45 -13.06 12.90
N THR A 9 17.35 -14.30 13.39
CA THR A 9 18.29 -14.86 14.38
C THR A 9 19.71 -15.01 13.83
N MET A 10 19.84 -15.45 12.56
CA MET A 10 21.14 -15.54 11.89
C MET A 10 21.77 -14.15 11.73
N LEU A 11 20.95 -13.14 11.42
CA LEU A 11 21.39 -11.74 11.29
C LEU A 11 21.94 -11.18 12.60
N GLU A 12 21.30 -11.49 13.73
CA GLU A 12 21.79 -11.13 15.06
C GLU A 12 23.10 -11.85 15.41
N GLN A 13 23.17 -13.16 15.19
CA GLN A 13 24.30 -13.99 15.64
C GLN A 13 25.56 -13.84 14.77
N ARG A 14 25.42 -13.76 13.44
CA ARG A 14 26.57 -13.70 12.53
C ARG A 14 27.05 -12.29 12.25
N PHE A 15 26.15 -11.32 12.28
CA PHE A 15 26.45 -9.95 11.87
C PHE A 15 26.33 -8.95 13.01
N GLY A 16 25.97 -9.40 14.23
CA GLY A 16 25.84 -8.54 15.41
C GLY A 16 24.73 -7.50 15.27
N LEU A 17 23.74 -7.73 14.41
CA LEU A 17 22.65 -6.80 14.21
C LEU A 17 21.72 -6.79 15.43
N VAL A 18 21.21 -5.62 15.78
CA VAL A 18 20.27 -5.45 16.89
C VAL A 18 18.89 -5.15 16.32
N GLN A 19 17.93 -6.04 16.58
CA GLN A 19 16.54 -5.77 16.24
C GLN A 19 15.99 -4.65 17.10
N LYS A 20 15.45 -3.61 16.46
CA LYS A 20 14.68 -2.56 17.13
C LYS A 20 13.25 -2.59 16.62
N LYS A 21 12.31 -2.75 17.56
CA LYS A 21 10.89 -2.56 17.28
C LYS A 21 10.53 -1.11 17.56
N TRP A 22 10.04 -0.43 16.53
CA TRP A 22 9.55 0.94 16.62
C TRP A 22 8.05 0.93 16.34
N ASP A 23 7.32 1.77 17.04
CA ASP A 23 5.97 2.11 16.64
C ASP A 23 6.04 3.16 15.54
N PHE A 24 5.62 2.81 14.33
CA PHE A 24 5.63 3.73 13.20
C PHE A 24 4.49 4.73 13.27
N PHE A 25 3.47 4.46 14.09
CA PHE A 25 2.29 5.31 14.16
C PHE A 25 2.24 6.10 15.46
N PRO A 26 1.98 7.42 15.39
CA PRO A 26 1.74 8.20 16.59
C PRO A 26 0.48 7.67 17.28
N LYS A 27 0.59 7.46 18.60
CA LYS A 27 -0.54 7.05 19.46
C LYS A 27 -1.09 8.27 20.22
N PRO A 28 -2.42 8.41 20.37
CA PRO A 28 -3.47 7.53 19.85
C PRO A 28 -3.74 7.76 18.35
N LEU A 29 -4.18 6.71 17.66
CA LEU A 29 -4.65 6.83 16.28
C LEU A 29 -5.95 7.64 16.26
N ARG A 30 -6.07 8.53 15.27
CA ARG A 30 -7.31 9.28 15.04
C ARG A 30 -8.35 8.35 14.40
N THR A 31 -9.45 8.11 15.09
CA THR A 31 -10.61 7.42 14.52
C THR A 31 -11.28 8.30 13.47
N LEU A 32 -11.67 7.71 12.34
CA LEU A 32 -12.43 8.37 11.29
C LEU A 32 -13.76 7.66 11.14
N SER A 33 -14.85 8.43 11.09
CA SER A 33 -16.16 7.88 10.76
C SER A 33 -16.23 7.60 9.25
N PRO A 34 -16.82 6.46 8.84
CA PRO A 34 -17.01 6.16 7.42
C PRO A 34 -17.95 7.19 6.79
N SER A 35 -17.71 7.51 5.51
CA SER A 35 -18.65 8.34 4.76
C SER A 35 -19.95 7.57 4.49
N PRO A 36 -21.08 8.26 4.25
CA PRO A 36 -22.33 7.60 3.86
C PRO A 36 -22.18 6.72 2.61
N ALA A 37 -21.29 7.10 1.69
CA ALA A 37 -21.02 6.31 0.50
C ALA A 37 -20.28 5.01 0.82
N LEU A 38 -19.25 5.05 1.68
CA LEU A 38 -18.58 3.84 2.13
C LEU A 38 -19.55 2.92 2.89
N GLN A 39 -20.39 3.51 3.73
CA GLN A 39 -21.37 2.75 4.50
C GLN A 39 -22.38 2.03 3.59
N ALA A 40 -22.93 2.72 2.59
CA ALA A 40 -23.83 2.11 1.62
C ALA A 40 -23.15 1.00 0.80
N ASP A 41 -21.89 1.19 0.39
CA ASP A 41 -21.12 0.16 -0.34
C ASP A 41 -20.91 -1.10 0.52
N LEU A 42 -20.64 -0.95 1.82
CA LEU A 42 -20.44 -2.06 2.76
C LEU A 42 -21.75 -2.78 3.10
N GLU A 43 -22.83 -2.04 3.33
CA GLU A 43 -24.17 -2.63 3.55
C GLU A 43 -24.61 -3.45 2.33
N PHE A 44 -24.33 -2.96 1.12
CA PHE A 44 -24.57 -3.73 -0.10
C PHE A 44 -23.69 -4.99 -0.15
N ALA A 45 -22.40 -4.89 0.18
CA ALA A 45 -21.49 -6.03 0.19
C ALA A 45 -21.92 -7.13 1.18
N GLU A 46 -22.50 -6.76 2.32
CA GLU A 46 -23.07 -7.72 3.29
C GLU A 46 -24.30 -8.45 2.75
N SER A 47 -25.06 -7.81 1.84
CA SER A 47 -26.27 -8.40 1.25
C SER A 47 -25.99 -9.45 0.17
N ILE A 48 -24.75 -9.58 -0.29
CA ILE A 48 -24.36 -10.48 -1.39
C ILE A 48 -23.34 -11.54 -0.94
N PRO A 49 -23.28 -12.70 -1.62
CA PRO A 49 -22.33 -13.74 -1.24
C PRO A 49 -20.89 -13.40 -1.68
N THR A 50 -20.04 -12.97 -0.75
CA THR A 50 -18.62 -12.66 -1.00
C THR A 50 -17.69 -13.82 -0.62
N PHE A 51 -17.78 -14.95 -1.34
CA PHE A 51 -17.00 -16.15 -1.00
C PHE A 51 -15.58 -16.14 -1.57
N SER A 52 -15.39 -15.68 -2.81
CA SER A 52 -14.07 -15.68 -3.45
C SER A 52 -13.20 -14.51 -2.98
N GLU A 53 -11.88 -14.71 -3.03
CA GLU A 53 -10.90 -13.65 -2.77
C GLU A 53 -11.14 -12.43 -3.66
N LYS A 54 -11.46 -12.66 -4.94
CA LYS A 54 -11.82 -11.61 -5.88
C LYS A 54 -13.06 -10.83 -5.44
N SER A 55 -14.13 -11.54 -5.06
CA SER A 55 -15.38 -10.88 -4.63
C SER A 55 -15.16 -10.06 -3.36
N LYS A 56 -14.38 -10.56 -2.39
CA LYS A 56 -14.00 -9.79 -1.20
C LYS A 56 -13.18 -8.55 -1.56
N SER A 57 -12.24 -8.68 -2.49
CA SER A 57 -11.42 -7.56 -2.96
C SER A 57 -12.29 -6.45 -3.57
N GLU A 58 -13.23 -6.81 -4.45
CA GLU A 58 -14.07 -5.85 -5.17
C GLU A 58 -15.14 -5.20 -4.29
N HIS A 59 -15.75 -5.96 -3.36
CA HIS A 59 -16.90 -5.47 -2.58
C HIS A 59 -16.54 -4.96 -1.18
N LEU A 60 -15.41 -5.36 -0.59
CA LEU A 60 -14.99 -4.89 0.74
C LEU A 60 -13.77 -3.98 0.66
N ILE A 61 -12.73 -4.41 -0.06
CA ILE A 61 -11.43 -3.73 -0.04
C ILE A 61 -11.42 -2.48 -0.93
N VAL A 62 -11.97 -2.58 -2.14
CA VAL A 62 -12.03 -1.46 -3.09
C VAL A 62 -12.83 -0.26 -2.55
N PRO A 63 -14.02 -0.41 -1.93
CA PRO A 63 -14.73 0.71 -1.31
C PRO A 63 -13.91 1.45 -0.24
N VAL A 64 -13.20 0.71 0.61
CA VAL A 64 -12.29 1.31 1.62
C VAL A 64 -11.17 2.09 0.94
N PHE A 65 -10.56 1.56 -0.13
CA PHE A 65 -9.56 2.31 -0.90
C PHE A 65 -10.13 3.56 -1.56
N LYS A 66 -11.34 3.50 -2.12
CA LYS A 66 -12.02 4.67 -2.69
C LYS A 66 -12.22 5.76 -1.64
N GLU A 67 -12.61 5.38 -0.42
CA GLU A 67 -12.75 6.31 0.70
C GLU A 67 -11.41 6.96 1.06
N LEU A 68 -10.34 6.17 1.14
CA LEU A 68 -8.99 6.69 1.39
C LEU A 68 -8.57 7.70 0.31
N LEU A 69 -8.83 7.42 -0.97
CA LEU A 69 -8.50 8.33 -2.07
C LEU A 69 -9.29 9.64 -1.97
N ARG A 70 -10.59 9.55 -1.65
CA ARG A 70 -11.46 10.73 -1.45
C ARG A 70 -10.96 11.59 -0.29
N ASN A 71 -10.49 10.98 0.80
CA ASN A 71 -9.99 11.67 1.98
C ASN A 71 -8.55 12.21 1.82
N ASN A 72 -7.80 11.68 0.85
CA ASN A 72 -6.39 12.02 0.61
C ASN A 72 -6.16 12.53 -0.81
N LYS A 73 -7.06 13.39 -1.31
CA LYS A 73 -7.03 13.92 -2.69
C LYS A 73 -5.63 14.36 -3.12
N GLY A 74 -5.10 13.70 -4.14
CA GLY A 74 -3.79 14.01 -4.73
C GLY A 74 -2.56 13.56 -3.92
N LYS A 75 -2.74 12.94 -2.75
CA LYS A 75 -1.64 12.44 -1.92
C LYS A 75 -1.37 10.95 -2.11
N ILE A 76 -2.41 10.19 -2.44
CA ILE A 76 -2.32 8.75 -2.68
C ILE A 76 -2.98 8.44 -4.02
N THR A 77 -2.44 7.44 -4.70
CA THR A 77 -3.02 6.85 -5.91
C THR A 77 -2.76 5.34 -5.88
N TYR A 78 -3.53 4.58 -6.63
CA TYR A 78 -3.28 3.15 -6.79
C TYR A 78 -3.34 2.77 -8.27
N PHE A 79 -2.52 1.80 -8.65
CA PHE A 79 -2.48 1.24 -9.99
C PHE A 79 -2.83 -0.25 -9.88
N SER A 80 -3.66 -0.75 -10.78
CA SER A 80 -4.01 -2.16 -10.88
C SER A 80 -3.64 -2.66 -12.27
N GLY A 81 -3.02 -3.84 -12.36
CA GLY A 81 -2.61 -4.42 -13.65
C GLY A 81 -1.44 -3.70 -14.32
N TYR A 82 -0.65 -2.93 -13.58
CA TYR A 82 0.54 -2.27 -14.11
C TYR A 82 1.80 -2.96 -13.59
N ASN A 83 2.72 -3.31 -14.50
CA ASN A 83 4.03 -3.81 -14.10
C ASN A 83 4.92 -2.63 -13.74
N PHE A 84 5.40 -2.60 -12.49
CA PHE A 84 6.37 -1.62 -12.04
C PHE A 84 7.79 -2.02 -12.47
N ASP A 85 7.98 -2.21 -13.77
CA ASP A 85 9.27 -2.56 -14.33
C ASP A 85 10.17 -1.33 -14.33
N VAL A 86 11.36 -1.48 -13.76
CA VAL A 86 12.41 -0.47 -13.82
C VAL A 86 13.05 -0.56 -15.19
N ASP A 87 13.07 0.54 -15.94
CA ASP A 87 13.79 0.62 -17.20
C ASP A 87 15.30 0.55 -16.94
N PRO A 88 16.00 -0.53 -17.33
CA PRO A 88 17.41 -0.71 -17.01
C PRO A 88 18.32 0.30 -17.70
N SER A 89 17.80 1.04 -18.70
CA SER A 89 18.51 2.12 -19.39
C SER A 89 18.41 3.48 -18.68
N LYS A 90 17.56 3.60 -17.65
CA LYS A 90 17.38 4.84 -16.88
C LYS A 90 17.86 4.64 -15.44
N PRO A 91 18.49 5.66 -14.82
CA PRO A 91 18.92 5.56 -13.44
C PRO A 91 17.72 5.36 -12.50
N GLU A 92 17.94 4.53 -11.49
CA GLU A 92 16.95 3.74 -10.74
C GLU A 92 15.94 4.57 -9.93
N TRP A 93 16.16 5.88 -9.82
CA TRP A 93 15.27 6.83 -9.15
C TRP A 93 14.21 7.45 -10.08
N CYS A 94 14.28 7.19 -11.39
CA CYS A 94 13.27 7.65 -12.36
C CYS A 94 12.08 6.69 -12.45
N LEU A 95 11.36 6.48 -11.35
CA LEU A 95 10.01 5.90 -11.42
C LEU A 95 9.08 6.98 -12.00
N ARG A 96 8.71 6.80 -13.27
CA ARG A 96 7.89 7.74 -14.04
C ARG A 96 6.42 7.63 -13.59
N PHE A 97 6.09 8.11 -12.40
CA PHE A 97 4.70 8.30 -12.01
C PHE A 97 4.13 9.47 -12.82
N TYR A 98 3.08 9.21 -13.61
CA TYR A 98 2.38 10.21 -14.44
C TYR A 98 1.53 11.19 -13.60
N VAL A 99 2.14 11.80 -12.59
CA VAL A 99 1.76 13.10 -12.03
C VAL A 99 3.08 13.86 -11.93
N GLN A 100 3.39 14.63 -12.97
CA GLN A 100 4.74 15.14 -13.27
C GLN A 100 5.59 15.49 -12.03
N PRO A 101 6.74 14.83 -11.82
CA PRO A 101 7.90 15.51 -11.32
C PRO A 101 8.73 15.92 -12.54
N LYS A 102 8.99 17.23 -12.69
CA LYS A 102 10.09 17.69 -13.54
C LYS A 102 11.34 16.95 -13.04
N CYS A 103 11.92 16.09 -13.88
CA CYS A 103 13.33 15.75 -13.73
C CYS A 103 14.06 17.08 -13.87
N GLY A 104 14.46 17.66 -12.74
CA GLY A 104 15.30 18.85 -12.73
C GLY A 104 16.61 18.47 -13.42
N GLU A 105 16.87 19.11 -14.54
CA GLU A 105 18.22 19.23 -15.07
C GLU A 105 19.08 19.86 -13.97
N ARG A 106 20.26 19.27 -13.75
CA ARG A 106 21.24 19.74 -12.76
C ARG A 106 21.72 21.15 -13.10
#